data_AF-A0A392NDG7-F1
#
_entry.id   AF-A0A392NDG7-F1
#
_cell.length_a   1.000
_cell.length_b   1.000
_cell.length_c   1.000
_cell.angle_alpha   90.00
_cell.angle_beta   90.00
_cell.angle_gamma   90.00
#
_symmetry.space_group_name_H-M   'P 1'
#
loop_
_entity.id
_entity.type
_entity.pdbx_description
1 polymer ?
#
loop_
_entity_poly.entity_id
_entity_poly.type
_entity_poly.pdbx_seq_one_letter_code
_entity_poly.pdbx_strand_id
1 'polypeptide(L)'
;MAIARRYPAHTALCIRDGWEFGRPEHAVESTFRFLVEKWQDHIPSGFFLKEASIDKPLEEDVCRSHFTFVHDGATSTDPPLVLKYQWFRGDLTLSNFIPIQDATDEFYLPKHDEIGKILKVECTPTLGETKYPSIFAISSRVKPGRLALFLIDEQLTF
;
A
#
# COMPACT_ATOMS: atom_id res chain seq x y z
N MET A 1 14.84 12.49 25.33
CA MET A 1 14.78 12.42 23.84
C MET A 1 15.07 11.00 23.37
N ALA A 2 14.07 10.12 23.15
CA ALA A 2 14.35 8.80 22.52
C ALA A 2 13.10 8.01 22.03
N ILE A 3 11.91 8.59 21.88
CA ILE A 3 10.71 7.79 21.53
C ILE A 3 10.53 7.64 20.00
N ALA A 4 11.14 8.52 19.20
CA ALA A 4 11.03 8.51 17.74
C ALA A 4 11.61 7.27 17.04
N ARG A 5 12.37 6.42 17.76
CA ARG A 5 13.03 5.22 17.18
C ARG A 5 12.19 3.93 17.24
N ARG A 6 10.99 3.96 17.82
CA ARG A 6 10.15 2.76 18.01
C ARG A 6 9.01 2.60 17.01
N TYR A 7 8.82 3.57 16.11
CA TYR A 7 7.75 3.51 15.12
C TYR A 7 8.29 3.24 13.71
N PRO A 8 7.64 2.35 12.95
CA PRO A 8 7.94 2.17 11.54
C PRO A 8 7.79 3.48 10.77
N ALA A 9 8.60 3.69 9.73
CA ALA A 9 8.58 4.92 8.94
C ALA A 9 7.20 5.25 8.32
N HIS A 10 6.30 4.27 8.15
CA HIS A 10 4.95 4.51 7.63
C HIS A 10 4.01 5.23 8.62
N THR A 11 4.34 5.28 9.91
CA THR A 11 3.55 6.03 10.92
C THR A 11 3.88 7.53 10.95
N ALA A 12 4.96 7.95 10.28
CA ALA A 12 5.40 9.35 10.27
C ALA A 12 4.48 10.30 9.47
N LEU A 13 3.57 9.75 8.66
CA LEU A 13 2.61 10.51 7.84
C LEU A 13 1.45 11.14 8.65
N CYS A 14 1.31 10.80 9.93
CA CYS A 14 0.21 11.28 10.78
C CYS A 14 0.58 12.50 11.66
N ILE A 15 1.78 13.06 11.51
CA ILE A 15 2.28 14.11 12.41
C ILE A 15 2.05 15.51 11.81
N ARG A 16 0.79 15.98 11.81
CA ARG A 16 0.57 17.44 11.75
C ARG A 16 -0.50 18.00 12.68
N ASP A 17 -1.45 17.21 13.20
CA ASP A 17 -2.57 17.78 13.96
C ASP A 17 -2.88 17.06 15.29
N GLY A 18 -1.84 16.82 16.11
CA GLY A 18 -1.99 16.32 17.48
C GLY A 18 -2.55 14.88 17.54
N TRP A 19 -2.79 14.42 18.76
CA TRP A 19 -3.39 13.13 19.15
C TRP A 19 -2.46 12.09 19.77
N GLU A 20 -2.90 11.67 20.96
CA GLU A 20 -2.22 10.84 21.94
C GLU A 20 -2.36 9.34 21.62
N PHE A 21 -1.36 8.59 22.05
CA PHE A 21 -1.01 7.26 21.55
C PHE A 21 -1.91 6.13 22.08
N GLY A 22 -2.57 5.40 21.17
CA GLY A 22 -3.02 4.02 21.37
C GLY A 22 -1.88 3.01 21.13
N ARG A 23 -1.99 1.79 21.68
CA ARG A 23 -0.98 0.72 21.55
C ARG A 23 -0.72 0.38 20.07
N PRO A 24 0.52 0.01 19.67
CA PRO A 24 0.91 -0.23 18.27
C PRO A 24 0.11 -1.32 17.55
N GLU A 25 -0.44 -2.27 18.31
CA GLU A 25 -1.31 -3.35 17.86
C GLU A 25 -2.67 -2.84 17.34
N HIS A 26 -3.12 -1.67 17.79
CA HIS A 26 -4.34 -1.00 17.29
C HIS A 26 -4.04 0.09 16.26
N ALA A 27 -2.78 0.47 16.06
CA ALA A 27 -2.40 1.55 15.15
C ALA A 27 -2.75 1.23 13.69
N VAL A 28 -2.60 -0.03 13.26
CA VAL A 28 -2.96 -0.48 11.90
C VAL A 28 -4.46 -0.33 11.66
N GLU A 29 -5.28 -0.76 12.62
CA GLU A 29 -6.74 -0.67 12.56
C GLU A 29 -7.21 0.80 12.63
N SER A 30 -6.59 1.63 13.47
CA SER A 30 -6.90 3.07 13.56
C SER A 30 -6.47 3.85 12.31
N THR A 31 -5.32 3.54 11.71
CA THR A 31 -4.87 4.14 10.45
C THR A 31 -5.74 3.70 9.29
N PHE A 32 -6.11 2.41 9.21
CA PHE A 32 -7.00 1.91 8.17
C PHE A 32 -8.39 2.55 8.28
N ARG A 33 -8.97 2.61 9.48
CA ARG A 33 -10.27 3.26 9.71
C ARG A 33 -10.27 4.73 9.31
N PHE A 34 -9.22 5.48 9.66
CA PHE A 34 -9.05 6.87 9.25
C PHE A 34 -8.96 7.02 7.71
N LEU A 35 -8.21 6.14 7.04
CA LEU A 35 -8.10 6.18 5.59
C LEU A 35 -9.43 5.83 4.90
N VAL A 36 -10.17 4.84 5.43
CA VAL A 36 -11.50 4.49 4.95
C VAL A 36 -12.47 5.66 5.11
N GLU A 37 -12.44 6.37 6.25
CA GLU A 37 -13.23 7.60 6.45
C GLU A 37 -12.88 8.68 5.41
N LYS A 38 -11.59 8.84 5.07
CA LYS A 38 -11.15 9.77 4.02
C LYS A 38 -11.55 9.34 2.61
N TRP A 39 -11.73 8.05 2.39
CA TRP A 39 -12.11 7.48 1.09
C TRP A 39 -13.60 7.17 0.98
N GLN A 40 -14.42 7.53 1.95
CA GLN A 40 -15.86 7.23 1.92
C GLN A 40 -16.53 7.76 0.63
N ASP A 41 -16.11 8.93 0.15
CA ASP A 41 -16.63 9.57 -1.07
C ASP A 41 -15.94 9.05 -2.35
N HIS A 42 -14.89 8.23 -2.20
CA HIS A 42 -14.17 7.58 -3.29
C HIS A 42 -14.71 6.16 -3.56
N ILE A 43 -15.48 5.61 -2.64
CA ILE A 43 -16.03 4.26 -2.76
C ILE A 43 -17.41 4.35 -3.42
N PRO A 44 -17.70 3.52 -4.43
CA PRO A 44 -19.03 3.46 -5.03
C PRO A 44 -20.12 3.19 -4.00
N SER A 45 -21.28 3.84 -4.16
CA SER A 45 -22.45 3.58 -3.31
C SER A 45 -22.82 2.10 -3.37
N GLY A 46 -23.13 1.50 -2.21
CA GLY A 46 -23.39 0.07 -2.08
C GLY A 46 -22.13 -0.80 -1.92
N PHE A 47 -20.92 -0.22 -1.95
CA PHE A 47 -19.68 -0.93 -1.67
C PHE A 47 -19.00 -0.44 -0.40
N PHE A 48 -18.24 -1.34 0.23
CA PHE A 48 -17.34 -1.04 1.35
C PHE A 48 -15.93 -1.56 1.05
N LEU A 49 -14.93 -0.77 1.42
CA LEU A 49 -13.53 -1.19 1.37
C LEU A 49 -13.21 -2.01 2.63
N LYS A 50 -12.99 -3.32 2.46
CA LYS A 50 -12.61 -4.24 3.54
C LYS A 50 -11.09 -4.30 3.75
N GLU A 51 -10.33 -4.12 2.68
CA GLU A 51 -8.88 -4.22 2.71
C GLU A 51 -8.24 -3.32 1.66
N ALA A 52 -7.15 -2.64 2.05
CA ALA A 52 -6.23 -1.92 1.17
C ALA A 52 -4.81 -2.10 1.72
N SER A 53 -4.09 -3.08 1.18
CA SER A 53 -2.75 -3.44 1.66
C SER A 53 -1.84 -3.84 0.49
N ILE A 54 -0.54 -3.91 0.77
CA ILE A 54 0.47 -4.42 -0.16
C ILE A 54 1.24 -5.50 0.59
N ASP A 55 1.50 -6.64 -0.07
CA ASP A 55 2.40 -7.66 0.44
C ASP A 55 3.76 -7.06 0.81
N LYS A 56 4.52 -7.76 1.65
CA LYS A 56 5.87 -7.31 1.97
C LYS A 56 6.74 -7.38 0.70
N PRO A 57 7.26 -6.25 0.20
CA PRO A 57 8.01 -6.25 -1.04
C PRO A 57 9.43 -6.80 -0.82
N LEU A 58 9.79 -7.78 -1.62
CA LEU A 58 11.15 -8.30 -1.73
C LEU A 58 11.60 -8.09 -3.17
N GLU A 59 12.86 -7.73 -3.35
CA GLU A 59 13.49 -7.69 -4.68
C GLU A 59 13.29 -9.03 -5.41
N GLU A 60 12.91 -8.93 -6.68
CA GLU A 60 12.69 -10.07 -7.59
C GLU A 60 11.66 -11.11 -7.11
N ASP A 61 10.86 -10.79 -6.08
CA ASP A 61 9.71 -11.59 -5.63
C ASP A 61 8.41 -10.84 -5.91
N VAL A 62 7.37 -11.59 -6.28
CA VAL A 62 6.08 -10.99 -6.63
C VAL A 62 5.45 -10.38 -5.39
N CYS A 63 5.13 -9.10 -5.49
CA CYS A 63 4.41 -8.34 -4.48
C CYS A 63 3.00 -8.04 -4.99
N ARG A 64 1.97 -8.55 -4.30
CA ARG A 64 0.57 -8.32 -4.67
C ARG A 64 -0.02 -7.15 -3.90
N SER A 65 -0.85 -6.36 -4.58
CA SER A 65 -1.74 -5.41 -3.93
C SER A 65 -3.08 -6.06 -3.59
N HIS A 66 -3.63 -5.77 -2.41
CA HIS A 66 -4.90 -6.32 -1.95
C HIS A 66 -5.89 -5.18 -1.76
N PHE A 67 -6.85 -5.06 -2.69
CA PHE A 67 -7.98 -4.15 -2.57
C PHE A 67 -9.27 -4.95 -2.63
N THR A 68 -9.92 -5.11 -1.47
CA THR A 68 -11.14 -5.91 -1.36
C THR A 68 -12.32 -4.99 -1.17
N PHE A 69 -13.16 -4.85 -2.21
CA PHE A 69 -14.45 -4.18 -2.14
C PHE A 69 -15.56 -5.21 -1.94
N VAL A 70 -16.45 -4.97 -0.98
CA VAL A 70 -17.59 -5.85 -0.68
C VAL A 70 -18.87 -5.09 -0.95
N HIS A 71 -19.81 -5.73 -1.67
CA HIS A 71 -21.13 -5.16 -1.93
C HIS A 71 -22.06 -5.37 -0.72
N ASP A 72 -22.90 -4.38 -0.39
CA ASP A 72 -23.85 -4.38 0.74
C ASP A 72 -25.09 -5.27 0.52
N GLY A 73 -25.03 -6.19 -0.44
CA GLY A 73 -26.07 -7.21 -0.63
C GLY A 73 -27.34 -6.77 -1.36
N ALA A 74 -27.36 -5.61 -2.02
CA ALA A 74 -28.43 -5.28 -2.97
C ALA A 74 -28.29 -6.11 -4.27
N THR A 75 -29.43 -6.47 -4.86
CA THR A 75 -29.64 -7.52 -5.87
C THR A 75 -28.76 -7.45 -7.14
N SER A 76 -27.89 -8.45 -7.29
CA SER A 76 -27.28 -9.13 -8.48
C SER A 76 -27.40 -8.60 -9.93
N THR A 77 -27.65 -7.31 -10.18
CA THR A 77 -27.70 -6.71 -11.53
C THR A 77 -26.80 -5.48 -11.64
N ASP A 78 -25.95 -5.25 -10.65
CA ASP A 78 -24.99 -4.15 -10.70
C ASP A 78 -23.84 -4.49 -11.67
N PRO A 79 -23.37 -3.51 -12.46
CA PRO A 79 -22.23 -3.72 -13.35
C PRO A 79 -21.00 -4.17 -12.54
N PRO A 80 -20.10 -4.99 -13.12
CA PRO A 80 -18.94 -5.47 -12.40
C PRO A 80 -18.03 -4.29 -12.00
N LEU A 81 -17.58 -4.28 -10.75
CA LEU A 81 -16.57 -3.34 -10.28
C LEU A 81 -15.21 -3.74 -10.86
N VAL A 82 -14.65 -2.87 -11.70
CA VAL A 82 -13.33 -3.06 -12.31
C VAL A 82 -12.33 -2.17 -11.59
N LEU A 83 -11.20 -2.76 -11.19
CA LEU A 83 -10.11 -2.06 -10.51
C LEU A 83 -8.96 -1.82 -11.50
N LYS A 84 -8.46 -0.58 -11.53
CA LYS A 84 -7.25 -0.20 -12.28
C LYS A 84 -6.16 0.19 -11.31
N TYR A 85 -4.93 -0.22 -11.61
CA TYR A 85 -3.79 0.02 -10.73
C TYR A 85 -2.76 0.92 -11.39
N GLN A 86 -2.01 1.63 -10.56
CA GLN A 86 -0.77 2.30 -10.94
C GLN A 86 0.19 2.21 -9.76
N TRP A 87 1.36 1.63 -9.99
CA TRP A 87 2.42 1.56 -8.98
C TRP A 87 3.33 2.77 -9.02
N PHE A 88 3.84 3.13 -7.85
CA PHE A 88 4.75 4.23 -7.63
C PHE A 88 5.88 3.79 -6.70
N ARG A 89 7.06 4.34 -6.93
CA ARG A 89 8.18 4.25 -6.00
C ARG A 89 8.37 5.58 -5.29
N GLY A 90 8.61 5.53 -4.00
CA GLY A 90 8.82 6.71 -3.16
C GLY A 90 10.02 6.55 -2.24
N ASP A 91 10.59 7.70 -1.91
CA ASP A 91 11.65 7.78 -0.91
C ASP A 91 11.07 7.70 0.51
N LEU A 92 11.95 7.59 1.51
CA LEU A 92 11.57 7.42 2.92
C LEU A 92 10.74 8.56 3.50
N THR A 93 10.72 9.72 2.85
CA THR A 93 9.97 10.90 3.31
C THR A 93 8.49 10.83 2.98
N LEU A 94 8.04 9.82 2.21
CA LEU A 94 6.64 9.59 1.80
C LEU A 94 5.99 10.79 1.07
N SER A 95 6.82 11.73 0.60
CA SER A 95 6.37 12.99 0.00
C SER A 95 6.51 13.00 -1.53
N ASN A 96 7.39 12.17 -2.08
CA ASN A 96 7.71 12.13 -3.51
C ASN A 96 7.53 10.71 -4.05
N PHE A 97 6.32 10.39 -4.51
CA PHE A 97 6.03 9.13 -5.21
C PHE A 97 6.09 9.36 -6.72
N ILE A 98 6.98 8.63 -7.39
CA ILE A 98 7.19 8.69 -8.83
C ILE A 98 6.49 7.48 -9.46
N PRO A 99 5.64 7.67 -10.48
CA PRO A 99 4.98 6.55 -11.15
C PRO A 99 6.01 5.63 -11.79
N ILE A 100 5.82 4.33 -11.60
CA ILE A 100 6.60 3.31 -12.30
C ILE A 100 5.89 3.07 -13.63
N GLN A 101 6.60 3.34 -14.72
CA GLN A 101 6.05 3.20 -16.07
C GLN A 101 5.55 1.76 -16.31
N ASP A 102 4.37 1.64 -16.91
CA ASP A 102 3.73 0.38 -17.32
C ASP A 102 3.38 -0.58 -16.17
N ALA A 103 3.61 -0.19 -14.91
CA ALA A 103 3.23 -0.98 -13.74
C ALA A 103 1.75 -0.72 -13.39
N THR A 104 0.86 -1.33 -14.16
CA THR A 104 -0.60 -1.18 -14.05
C THR A 104 -1.34 -2.44 -13.60
N ASP A 105 -0.61 -3.51 -13.33
CA ASP A 105 -1.16 -4.78 -12.83
C ASP A 105 -1.39 -4.75 -11.32
N GLU A 106 -2.21 -5.69 -10.84
CA GLU A 106 -2.39 -5.95 -9.39
C GLU A 106 -1.08 -6.40 -8.72
N PHE A 107 -0.15 -6.93 -9.51
CA PHE A 107 1.14 -7.46 -9.10
C PHE A 107 2.27 -6.53 -9.53
N TYR A 108 3.32 -6.50 -8.72
CA TYR A 108 4.56 -5.82 -9.06
C TYR A 108 5.78 -6.64 -8.63
N LEU A 109 6.85 -6.54 -9.42
CA LEU A 109 8.14 -7.17 -9.12
C LEU A 109 9.14 -6.06 -8.78
N PRO A 110 9.46 -5.85 -7.48
CA PRO A 110 10.41 -4.84 -7.07
C PRO A 110 11.80 -5.09 -7.65
N LYS A 111 12.45 -4.04 -8.12
CA LYS A 111 13.78 -4.10 -8.73
C LYS A 111 14.89 -3.85 -7.71
N HIS A 112 16.12 -4.22 -8.06
CA HIS A 112 17.31 -4.01 -7.21
C HIS A 112 17.49 -2.55 -6.80
N ASP A 113 17.28 -1.59 -7.71
CA ASP A 113 17.42 -0.16 -7.44
C ASP A 113 16.33 0.39 -6.50
N GLU A 114 15.36 -0.44 -6.12
CA GLU A 114 14.25 -0.08 -5.25
C GLU A 114 14.40 -0.62 -3.83
N ILE A 115 15.45 -1.39 -3.54
CA ILE A 115 15.79 -1.83 -2.19
C ILE A 115 15.89 -0.61 -1.25
N GLY A 116 15.21 -0.69 -0.11
CA GLY A 116 15.15 0.39 0.87
C GLY A 116 14.13 1.50 0.56
N LYS A 117 13.60 1.56 -0.67
CA LYS A 117 12.49 2.46 -1.05
C LYS A 117 11.16 1.92 -0.58
N ILE A 118 10.13 2.75 -0.70
CA ILE A 118 8.74 2.43 -0.34
C ILE A 118 7.92 2.38 -1.63
N LEU A 119 7.04 1.40 -1.76
CA LEU A 119 6.10 1.31 -2.87
C LEU A 119 4.75 1.87 -2.44
N LYS A 120 4.07 2.53 -3.37
CA LYS A 120 2.66 2.89 -3.27
C LYS A 120 1.95 2.33 -4.48
N VAL A 121 0.75 1.83 -4.29
CA VAL A 121 -0.16 1.50 -5.38
C VAL A 121 -1.41 2.35 -5.24
N GLU A 122 -1.83 2.97 -6.32
CA GLU A 122 -3.14 3.60 -6.41
C GLU A 122 -4.11 2.65 -7.12
N CYS A 123 -5.28 2.45 -6.53
CA CYS A 123 -6.37 1.66 -7.09
C CYS A 123 -7.53 2.59 -7.44
N THR A 124 -7.94 2.58 -8.70
CA THR A 124 -9.06 3.36 -9.21
C THR A 124 -10.25 2.45 -9.49
N PRO A 125 -11.33 2.50 -8.68
CA PRO A 125 -12.53 1.73 -8.93
C PRO A 125 -13.33 2.32 -10.11
N THR A 126 -13.88 1.45 -10.95
CA THR A 126 -14.81 1.80 -12.03
C THR A 126 -16.04 0.91 -11.94
N LEU A 127 -17.21 1.50 -11.76
CA LEU A 127 -18.49 0.79 -11.69
C LEU A 127 -19.30 1.13 -12.96
N GLY A 128 -19.44 0.17 -13.87
CA GLY A 128 -20.00 0.44 -15.20
C GLY A 128 -19.12 1.43 -15.98
N GLU A 129 -19.67 2.60 -16.31
CA GLU A 129 -18.93 3.69 -16.96
C GLU A 129 -18.40 4.75 -15.97
N THR A 130 -18.80 4.67 -14.71
CA THR A 130 -18.45 5.67 -13.69
C THR A 130 -17.09 5.35 -13.09
N LYS A 131 -16.12 6.25 -13.33
CA LYS A 131 -14.79 6.22 -12.71
C LYS A 131 -14.82 6.96 -11.38
N TYR A 132 -14.40 6.29 -10.32
CA TYR A 132 -14.30 6.87 -8.98
C TYR A 132 -12.88 7.40 -8.71
N PRO A 133 -12.72 8.30 -7.73
CA PRO A 133 -11.39 8.73 -7.30
C PRO A 133 -10.54 7.55 -6.80
N SER A 134 -9.22 7.66 -6.97
CA SER A 134 -8.29 6.62 -6.53
C SER A 134 -8.21 6.55 -5.00
N ILE A 135 -8.04 5.33 -4.51
CA ILE A 135 -7.56 5.03 -3.15
C ILE A 135 -6.14 4.48 -3.26
N PHE A 136 -5.41 4.36 -2.15
CA PHE A 136 -4.02 3.92 -2.22
C PHE A 136 -3.61 3.01 -1.07
N ALA A 137 -2.58 2.21 -1.29
CA ALA A 137 -1.89 1.47 -0.23
C ALA A 137 -0.39 1.79 -0.30
N ILE A 138 0.29 1.73 0.84
CA ILE A 138 1.73 1.99 0.97
C ILE A 138 2.37 0.78 1.62
N SER A 139 3.47 0.30 1.04
CA SER A 139 4.19 -0.87 1.50
C SER A 139 5.15 -0.55 2.66
N SER A 140 5.68 -1.61 3.29
CA SER A 140 6.97 -1.49 3.99
C SER A 140 8.13 -1.32 2.99
N ARG A 141 9.35 -1.08 3.48
CA ARG A 141 10.52 -0.92 2.60
C ARG A 141 10.79 -2.21 1.83
N VAL A 142 11.13 -2.08 0.55
CA VAL A 142 11.63 -3.19 -0.28
C VAL A 142 12.86 -3.77 0.40
N LYS A 143 12.85 -5.08 0.65
CA LYS A 143 14.00 -5.79 1.20
C LYS A 143 14.76 -6.52 0.08
N PRO A 144 16.06 -6.80 0.27
CA PRO A 144 16.79 -7.67 -0.63
C PRO A 144 16.10 -9.03 -0.81
N GLY A 145 16.22 -9.59 -2.01
CA GLY A 145 15.68 -10.90 -2.34
C GLY A 145 16.46 -12.03 -1.66
N ARG A 146 15.93 -13.24 -1.68
CA ARG A 146 16.59 -14.42 -1.10
C ARG A 146 17.95 -14.72 -1.75
N LEU A 147 18.12 -14.42 -3.04
CA LEU A 147 19.39 -14.63 -3.77
C LEU A 147 20.51 -13.68 -3.31
N ALA A 148 20.17 -12.44 -2.93
CA ALA A 148 21.14 -11.49 -2.39
C ALA A 148 21.71 -11.94 -1.04
N LEU A 149 20.92 -12.64 -0.21
CA LEU A 149 21.39 -13.17 1.08
C LEU A 149 22.48 -14.24 0.89
N PHE A 150 22.36 -15.11 -0.11
CA PHE A 150 23.38 -16.13 -0.39
C PHE A 150 24.71 -15.52 -0.82
N LEU A 151 24.69 -14.44 -1.60
CA LEU A 151 25.91 -13.73 -2.02
C LEU A 151 26.60 -12.99 -0.86
N ILE A 152 25.83 -12.56 0.15
CA ILE A 152 26.40 -11.92 1.35
C ILE A 152 27.01 -12.97 2.29
N ASP A 153 26.40 -14.16 2.39
CA ASP A 153 26.98 -15.28 3.15
C ASP A 153 28.27 -15.82 2.50
N GLU A 154 28.38 -15.84 1.17
CA GLU A 154 29.62 -16.22 0.47
C GLU A 154 30.77 -15.22 0.68
N GLN A 155 30.47 -13.92 0.86
CA GLN A 155 31.48 -12.88 1.06
C GLN A 155 31.95 -12.74 2.52
N LEU A 156 31.27 -13.40 3.48
CA LEU A 156 31.67 -13.44 4.90
C LEU A 156 32.50 -14.69 5.26
N THR A 157 32.86 -15.49 4.26
CA THR A 157 33.71 -16.68 4.43
C THR A 157 35.11 -16.47 3.87
N PHE A 158 35.80 -15.37 4.20
CA PHE A 158 37.26 -15.23 4.02
C PHE A 158 37.87 -14.30 5.08
#